data_AF-A0A1D1YYR6-F1
#
_entry.id   AF-A0A1D1YYR6-F1
#
_cell.length_a   1.000
_cell.length_b   1.000
_cell.length_c   1.000
_cell.angle_alpha   90.00
_cell.angle_beta   90.00
_cell.angle_gamma   90.00
#
_symmetry.space_group_name_H-M   'P 1'
#
loop_
_entity.id
_entity.type
_entity.pdbx_description
1 polymer ?
#
loop_
_entity_poly.entity_id
_entity_poly.type
_entity_poly.pdbx_seq_one_letter_code
_entity_poly.pdbx_strand_id
1 'polypeptide(L)'
;MPSVPSVDLQGHNVKSAKSIVIKTIKEVHSNGESSRLRFITGSGDLEHENSHDAFPKWMTESAIKPLIKSYVKHDQSYVVFLKLDSDDYSTDSTQETSSFAEGQYNNRTAMYFDSDISGQDPESSLRSLKKSAAQGDVNSQLTLAKMLYEGQGVPRDDREALKWFTQVAEKENPEAQYNLGIMYLEGEGTTRDVEQACKWLKKSAKLGNAGAQLTIGNLLYEGKILNKDIKTAIKLFKLAAKQNNLNAQMIVADMYSKGDGVYKNDKKALKWITFAAEQDSSDAQFILGQMYAKGKGVRADYEEAAKWFRKAADQGHFEAEIVYRCIAPE
;
A
#
# COMPACT_ATOMS: atom_id res chain seq x y z
N MET A 1 20.65 15.50 2.26
CA MET A 1 20.99 14.05 2.34
C MET A 1 22.04 13.74 1.29
N PRO A 2 22.99 12.82 1.50
CA PRO A 2 23.95 12.47 0.46
C PRO A 2 23.22 11.94 -0.78
N SER A 3 23.67 12.37 -1.95
CA SER A 3 23.15 11.95 -3.25
C SER A 3 23.28 10.44 -3.39
N VAL A 4 22.26 9.80 -3.99
CA VAL A 4 22.35 8.36 -4.31
C VAL A 4 23.47 8.17 -5.33
N PRO A 5 24.49 7.35 -5.04
CA PRO A 5 25.56 7.10 -6.01
C PRO A 5 24.96 6.58 -7.31
N SER A 6 25.27 7.27 -8.40
CA SER A 6 24.67 7.04 -9.71
C SER A 6 25.72 6.57 -10.70
N VAL A 7 25.41 5.51 -11.44
CA VAL A 7 26.27 4.93 -12.47
C VAL A 7 25.56 5.03 -13.81
N ASP A 8 26.20 5.70 -14.76
CA ASP A 8 25.68 5.80 -16.12
C ASP A 8 26.09 4.59 -16.96
N LEU A 9 25.11 3.93 -17.57
CA LEU A 9 25.30 2.80 -18.48
C LEU A 9 25.00 3.19 -19.93
N GLN A 10 24.57 4.43 -20.18
CA GLN A 10 24.29 4.96 -21.52
C GLN A 10 25.62 5.05 -22.30
N GLY A 11 25.80 4.17 -23.28
CA GLY A 11 27.03 4.07 -24.09
C GLY A 11 27.83 2.79 -23.86
N HIS A 12 27.47 1.96 -22.89
CA HIS A 12 28.05 0.63 -22.72
C HIS A 12 27.22 -0.44 -23.42
N ASN A 13 27.87 -1.34 -24.16
CA ASN A 13 27.21 -2.56 -24.64
C ASN A 13 26.78 -3.45 -23.45
N VAL A 14 25.81 -4.33 -23.66
CA VAL A 14 25.21 -5.20 -22.63
C VAL A 14 26.25 -5.94 -21.80
N LYS A 15 27.30 -6.48 -22.44
CA LYS A 15 28.35 -7.24 -21.76
C LYS A 15 29.18 -6.34 -20.82
N SER A 16 29.56 -5.16 -21.29
CA SER A 16 30.30 -4.16 -20.52
C SER A 16 29.44 -3.59 -19.39
N ALA A 17 28.20 -3.24 -19.67
CA ALA A 17 27.24 -2.72 -18.70
C ALA A 17 26.97 -3.73 -17.57
N LYS A 18 26.76 -5.01 -17.90
CA LYS A 18 26.63 -6.10 -16.91
C LYS A 18 27.85 -6.18 -15.99
N SER A 19 29.06 -6.10 -16.54
CA SER A 19 30.29 -6.16 -15.76
C SER A 19 30.43 -4.99 -14.80
N ILE A 20 30.04 -3.78 -15.23
CA ILE A 20 30.03 -2.58 -14.40
C ILE A 20 29.05 -2.75 -13.24
N VAL A 21 27.81 -3.15 -13.52
CA VAL A 21 26.77 -3.38 -12.50
C VAL A 21 27.24 -4.37 -11.43
N ILE A 22 27.77 -5.53 -11.83
CA ILE A 22 28.24 -6.55 -10.88
C ILE A 22 29.38 -6.02 -10.01
N LYS A 23 30.35 -5.32 -10.62
CA LYS A 23 31.51 -4.79 -9.91
C LYS A 23 31.07 -3.73 -8.88
N THR A 24 30.28 -2.76 -9.30
CA THR A 24 29.83 -1.67 -8.42
C THR A 24 29.01 -2.18 -7.23
N ILE A 25 28.09 -3.13 -7.46
CA ILE A 25 27.29 -3.70 -6.36
C ILE A 25 28.17 -4.37 -5.32
N LYS A 26 29.18 -5.12 -5.74
CA LYS A 26 30.11 -5.80 -4.82
C LYS A 26 30.96 -4.80 -4.05
N GLU A 27 31.50 -3.77 -4.71
CA GLU A 27 32.34 -2.75 -4.07
C GLU A 27 31.56 -1.93 -3.05
N VAL A 28 30.34 -1.49 -3.37
CA VAL A 28 29.52 -0.69 -2.46
C VAL A 28 29.03 -1.53 -1.28
N HIS A 29 28.66 -2.79 -1.51
CA HIS A 29 28.28 -3.71 -0.44
C HIS A 29 29.48 -4.01 0.48
N SER A 30 30.69 -4.21 -0.05
CA SER A 30 31.87 -4.50 0.78
C SER A 30 32.33 -3.32 1.61
N ASN A 31 32.15 -2.09 1.11
CA ASN A 31 32.61 -0.88 1.79
C ASN A 31 31.55 -0.33 2.77
N GLY A 32 30.31 -0.82 2.73
CA GLY A 32 29.20 -0.33 3.56
C GLY A 32 28.80 1.13 3.29
N GLU A 33 29.27 1.70 2.17
CA GLU A 33 29.18 3.13 1.88
C GLU A 33 27.77 3.60 1.49
N SER A 34 26.91 2.70 1.03
CA SER A 34 25.54 3.04 0.62
C SER A 34 24.61 1.82 0.58
N SER A 35 23.39 2.00 1.09
CA SER A 35 22.32 0.99 1.03
C SER A 35 21.55 0.97 -0.29
N ARG A 36 21.85 1.91 -1.21
CA ARG A 36 21.18 2.03 -2.51
C ARG A 36 22.07 2.63 -3.59
N LEU A 37 21.91 2.15 -4.82
CA LEU A 37 22.61 2.58 -6.03
C LEU A 37 21.61 2.92 -7.13
N ARG A 38 21.88 3.94 -7.94
CA ARG A 38 21.10 4.23 -9.15
C ARG A 38 21.92 3.88 -10.39
N PHE A 39 21.34 3.12 -11.31
CA PHE A 39 21.91 2.81 -12.62
C PHE A 39 21.07 3.44 -13.71
N ILE A 40 21.67 4.30 -14.53
CA ILE A 40 21.00 4.98 -15.64
C ILE A 40 21.15 4.11 -16.89
N THR A 41 20.06 3.57 -17.42
CA THR A 41 20.05 2.56 -18.51
C THR A 41 19.59 3.10 -19.87
N GLY A 42 19.02 4.31 -19.93
CA GLY A 42 18.55 4.95 -21.19
C GLY A 42 17.16 4.50 -21.66
N SER A 43 16.64 5.12 -22.72
CA SER A 43 15.40 4.71 -23.42
C SER A 43 15.67 3.52 -24.33
N GLY A 44 14.80 2.50 -24.29
CA GLY A 44 14.91 1.26 -25.08
C GLY A 44 14.69 1.40 -26.60
N ASP A 45 14.95 2.58 -27.17
CA ASP A 45 14.61 2.93 -28.56
C ASP A 45 15.80 2.81 -29.54
N LEU A 46 16.92 2.24 -29.11
CA LEU A 46 18.09 2.01 -29.98
C LEU A 46 18.15 0.54 -30.45
N GLU A 47 18.49 0.32 -31.72
CA GLU A 47 18.55 -0.98 -32.43
C GLU A 47 19.67 -1.94 -31.95
N HIS A 48 20.17 -1.77 -30.73
CA HIS A 48 21.16 -2.63 -30.10
C HIS A 48 20.55 -3.30 -28.88
N GLU A 49 21.08 -4.47 -28.46
CA GLU A 49 20.64 -5.09 -27.21
C GLU A 49 20.68 -4.04 -26.09
N ASN A 50 19.50 -3.63 -25.60
CA ASN A 50 19.43 -2.49 -24.71
C ASN A 50 19.71 -2.94 -23.28
N SER A 51 20.69 -2.29 -22.64
CA SER A 51 21.02 -2.49 -21.22
C SER A 51 19.79 -2.33 -20.32
N HIS A 52 18.80 -1.55 -20.75
CA HIS A 52 17.51 -1.37 -20.08
C HIS A 52 16.69 -2.67 -19.92
N ASP A 53 16.62 -3.50 -20.97
CA ASP A 53 15.85 -4.76 -20.98
C ASP A 53 16.63 -5.92 -20.36
N ALA A 54 17.97 -5.84 -20.43
CA ALA A 54 18.85 -6.82 -19.82
C ALA A 54 19.01 -6.62 -18.30
N PHE A 55 18.79 -5.40 -17.79
CA PHE A 55 19.04 -5.05 -16.40
C PHE A 55 18.31 -5.95 -15.38
N PRO A 56 17.00 -6.23 -15.50
CA PRO A 56 16.31 -7.13 -14.57
C PRO A 56 16.91 -8.54 -14.53
N LYS A 57 17.41 -9.03 -15.67
CA LYS A 57 18.06 -10.35 -15.75
C LYS A 57 19.37 -10.36 -14.96
N TRP A 58 20.14 -9.28 -15.01
CA TRP A 58 21.39 -9.18 -14.26
C TRP A 58 21.17 -9.23 -12.74
N MET A 59 20.06 -8.68 -12.24
CA MET A 59 19.73 -8.71 -10.81
C MET A 59 19.50 -10.13 -10.26
N THR A 60 19.30 -11.11 -11.15
CA THR A 60 19.12 -12.53 -10.79
C THR A 60 20.41 -13.35 -10.84
N GLU A 61 21.54 -12.74 -11.26
CA GLU A 61 22.84 -13.39 -11.32
C GLU A 61 23.30 -13.84 -9.93
N SER A 62 23.73 -15.09 -9.81
CA SER A 62 24.18 -15.67 -8.53
C SER A 62 25.28 -14.85 -7.86
N ALA A 63 26.08 -14.12 -8.64
CA ALA A 63 27.17 -13.27 -8.15
C ALA A 63 26.71 -12.04 -7.36
N ILE A 64 25.48 -11.56 -7.54
CA ILE A 64 24.96 -10.34 -6.88
C ILE A 64 23.57 -10.50 -6.28
N LYS A 65 22.79 -11.51 -6.70
CA LYS A 65 21.46 -11.81 -6.16
C LYS A 65 21.41 -11.87 -4.62
N PRO A 66 22.40 -12.45 -3.90
CA PRO A 66 22.38 -12.47 -2.43
C PRO A 66 22.52 -11.09 -1.80
N LEU A 67 23.20 -10.17 -2.49
CA LEU A 67 23.54 -8.81 -2.02
C LEU A 67 22.40 -7.81 -2.26
N ILE A 68 21.40 -8.18 -3.05
CA ILE A 68 20.31 -7.30 -3.47
C ILE A 68 19.09 -7.58 -2.59
N LYS A 69 18.53 -6.52 -1.99
CA LYS A 69 17.27 -6.55 -1.24
C LYS A 69 16.08 -6.40 -2.18
N SER A 70 16.13 -5.39 -3.05
CA SER A 70 15.11 -5.10 -4.06
C SER A 70 15.67 -4.15 -5.10
N TYR A 71 14.94 -3.93 -6.20
CA TYR A 71 15.23 -2.85 -7.12
C TYR A 71 13.93 -2.28 -7.68
N VAL A 72 13.93 -1.00 -8.00
CA VAL A 72 12.76 -0.30 -8.55
C VAL A 72 13.17 0.35 -9.86
N LYS A 73 12.35 0.16 -10.89
CA LYS A 73 12.49 0.85 -12.17
C LYS A 73 11.88 2.24 -12.04
N HIS A 74 12.63 3.27 -12.40
CA HIS A 74 12.14 4.64 -12.46
C HIS A 74 12.67 5.32 -13.71
N ASP A 75 11.78 5.59 -14.67
CA ASP A 75 12.10 6.19 -15.98
C ASP A 75 13.23 5.42 -16.70
N GLN A 76 14.30 6.09 -17.13
CA GLN A 76 15.48 5.51 -17.77
C GLN A 76 16.52 4.99 -16.76
N SER A 77 16.09 4.60 -15.55
CA SER A 77 17.00 4.15 -14.50
C SER A 77 16.43 3.04 -13.64
N TYR A 78 17.32 2.33 -12.96
CA TYR A 78 17.01 1.37 -11.91
C TYR A 78 17.68 1.80 -10.61
N VAL A 79 16.92 1.83 -9.52
CA VAL A 79 17.47 2.00 -8.18
C VAL A 79 17.53 0.63 -7.53
N VAL A 80 18.73 0.19 -7.17
CA VAL A 80 19.00 -1.11 -6.53
C VAL A 80 19.26 -0.88 -5.05
N PHE A 81 18.52 -1.58 -4.20
CA PHE A 81 18.69 -1.58 -2.75
C PHE A 81 19.53 -2.80 -2.35
N LEU A 82 20.58 -2.57 -1.58
CA LEU A 82 21.49 -3.62 -1.12
C LEU A 82 21.07 -4.10 0.27
N LYS A 83 21.31 -5.37 0.56
CA LYS A 83 21.23 -5.90 1.92
C LYS A 83 22.39 -5.33 2.73
N LEU A 84 22.16 -5.10 4.02
CA LEU A 84 23.23 -4.74 4.96
C LEU A 84 23.48 -5.93 5.90
N ASP A 85 24.69 -6.04 6.46
CA ASP A 85 25.04 -7.14 7.37
C ASP A 85 24.12 -7.25 8.61
N SER A 86 23.33 -6.22 8.89
CA SER A 86 22.27 -6.24 9.92
C SER A 86 20.98 -6.96 9.52
N ASP A 87 20.84 -7.39 8.26
CA ASP A 87 19.62 -8.03 7.71
C ASP A 87 19.62 -9.57 7.85
N ASP A 88 20.65 -10.18 8.46
CA ASP A 88 20.80 -11.64 8.55
C ASP A 88 20.22 -12.21 9.86
N TYR A 89 18.88 -12.25 9.94
CA TYR A 89 18.18 -13.24 10.77
C TYR A 89 17.05 -13.89 9.95
N SER A 90 17.39 -15.07 9.40
CA SER A 90 16.56 -16.22 9.04
C SER A 90 15.28 -15.98 8.24
N THR A 91 15.24 -16.48 7.00
CA THR A 91 14.55 -17.75 6.67
C THR A 91 14.70 -18.10 5.19
N ASP A 92 14.97 -19.39 4.96
CA ASP A 92 14.98 -20.05 3.66
C ASP A 92 13.59 -20.62 3.35
N SER A 93 13.30 -20.76 2.04
CA SER A 93 12.15 -21.37 1.35
C SER A 93 10.82 -20.58 1.15
N THR A 94 10.75 -19.93 -0.04
CA THR A 94 9.72 -20.07 -1.12
C THR A 94 8.22 -20.03 -0.76
N GLN A 95 7.31 -19.26 -1.37
CA GLN A 95 7.18 -18.62 -2.69
C GLN A 95 6.39 -17.31 -2.59
N GLU A 96 6.68 -16.40 -3.52
CA GLU A 96 6.03 -15.12 -3.81
C GLU A 96 4.53 -15.25 -4.12
N THR A 97 3.71 -14.31 -3.63
CA THR A 97 2.94 -13.40 -4.51
C THR A 97 2.66 -12.07 -3.81
N SER A 98 3.16 -10.99 -4.40
CA SER A 98 2.50 -9.70 -4.61
C SER A 98 1.38 -9.26 -3.63
N SER A 99 1.66 -8.31 -2.73
CA SER A 99 1.23 -6.92 -2.93
C SER A 99 1.80 -5.97 -1.87
N PHE A 100 2.19 -4.81 -2.36
CA PHE A 100 2.42 -3.51 -1.73
C PHE A 100 2.07 -3.31 -0.24
N ALA A 101 3.10 -2.85 0.48
CA ALA A 101 3.07 -1.94 1.63
C ALA A 101 2.64 -2.52 3.00
N GLU A 102 3.40 -3.49 3.50
CA GLU A 102 3.65 -3.62 4.95
C GLU A 102 5.05 -3.05 5.26
N GLY A 103 5.15 -2.15 6.24
CA GLY A 103 6.47 -1.69 6.68
C GLY A 103 6.56 -0.43 7.52
N GLN A 104 5.66 -0.19 8.47
CA GLN A 104 6.01 0.52 9.71
C GLN A 104 5.18 0.01 10.88
N TYR A 105 5.42 -1.20 11.38
CA TYR A 105 5.10 -1.54 12.78
C TYR A 105 6.14 -2.49 13.33
N ASN A 106 7.34 -1.94 13.61
CA ASN A 106 8.24 -2.57 14.57
C ASN A 106 7.67 -2.35 15.97
N ASN A 107 7.10 -3.42 16.53
CA ASN A 107 7.23 -3.82 17.93
C ASN A 107 7.31 -2.71 18.99
N ARG A 108 6.13 -2.23 19.42
CA ARG A 108 5.84 -1.93 20.84
C ARG A 108 4.35 -1.65 21.01
N THR A 109 3.70 -2.52 21.78
CA THR A 109 2.40 -2.37 22.47
C THR A 109 1.78 -0.96 22.43
N ALA A 110 1.06 -0.62 21.36
CA ALA A 110 0.11 0.49 21.22
C ALA A 110 -0.46 0.39 19.79
N MET A 111 -1.73 0.10 19.54
CA MET A 111 -2.89 0.92 19.91
C MET A 111 -4.16 0.07 19.79
N TYR A 112 -4.77 -0.27 20.92
CA TYR A 112 -6.22 -0.40 21.18
C TYR A 112 -6.40 -0.78 22.67
N PHE A 113 -5.62 -0.13 23.54
CA PHE A 113 -5.82 -0.15 24.98
C PHE A 113 -6.22 1.26 25.37
N ASP A 114 -7.53 1.48 25.47
CA ASP A 114 -8.03 2.61 26.23
C ASP A 114 -7.45 2.52 27.66
N SER A 115 -7.10 3.68 28.18
CA SER A 115 -6.45 3.95 29.46
C SER A 115 -6.88 3.01 30.61
N ASP A 116 -5.99 2.10 31.05
CA ASP A 116 -5.76 1.81 32.50
C ASP A 116 -4.77 0.66 32.82
N ILE A 117 -4.01 0.10 31.87
CA ILE A 117 -3.11 -1.03 32.17
C ILE A 117 -1.63 -0.67 31.96
N SER A 118 -1.18 0.41 32.58
CA SER A 118 0.25 0.72 32.70
C SER A 118 0.87 -0.16 33.79
N GLY A 119 1.23 -1.40 33.45
CA GLY A 119 2.01 -2.26 34.35
C GLY A 119 1.85 -3.77 34.20
N GLN A 120 1.00 -4.27 33.29
CA GLN A 120 0.85 -5.72 33.09
C GLN A 120 1.80 -6.26 32.01
N ASP A 121 2.45 -7.37 32.33
CA ASP A 121 3.24 -8.19 31.42
C ASP A 121 2.43 -8.55 30.16
N PRO A 122 2.95 -8.39 28.93
CA PRO A 122 2.24 -8.71 27.69
C PRO A 122 1.63 -10.12 27.67
N GLU A 123 2.29 -11.12 28.27
CA GLU A 123 1.71 -12.47 28.36
C GLU A 123 0.48 -12.52 29.28
N SER A 124 0.52 -11.81 30.40
CA SER A 124 -0.60 -11.74 31.34
C SER A 124 -1.81 -11.01 30.73
N SER A 125 -1.57 -10.00 29.90
CA SER A 125 -2.60 -9.29 29.14
C SER A 125 -3.25 -10.19 28.10
N LEU A 126 -2.45 -10.96 27.35
CA LEU A 126 -2.95 -11.93 26.38
C LEU A 126 -3.75 -13.06 27.04
N ARG A 127 -3.29 -13.59 28.19
CA ARG A 127 -4.04 -14.61 28.93
C ARG A 127 -5.40 -14.08 29.39
N SER A 128 -5.45 -12.83 29.86
CA SER A 128 -6.69 -12.18 30.27
C SER A 128 -7.64 -11.96 29.08
N LEU A 129 -7.11 -11.52 27.93
CA LEU A 129 -7.86 -11.38 26.68
C LEU A 129 -8.45 -12.72 26.22
N LYS A 130 -7.65 -13.78 26.17
CA LYS A 130 -8.11 -15.14 25.80
C LYS A 130 -9.21 -15.63 26.74
N LYS A 131 -9.07 -15.39 28.04
CA LYS A 131 -10.09 -15.74 29.03
C LYS A 131 -11.39 -14.97 28.80
N SER A 132 -11.33 -13.68 28.55
CA SER A 132 -12.50 -12.84 28.26
C SER A 132 -13.19 -13.24 26.95
N ALA A 133 -12.40 -13.51 25.90
CA ALA A 133 -12.91 -14.02 24.63
C ALA A 133 -13.62 -15.37 24.79
N ALA A 134 -13.08 -16.28 25.61
CA ALA A 134 -13.70 -17.55 25.95
C ALA A 134 -15.00 -17.41 26.77
N GLN A 135 -15.15 -16.30 27.50
CA GLN A 135 -16.38 -15.95 28.22
C GLN A 135 -17.44 -15.29 27.32
N GLY A 136 -17.15 -15.10 26.03
CA GLY A 136 -18.10 -14.59 25.05
C GLY A 136 -18.08 -13.09 24.84
N ASP A 137 -17.14 -12.37 25.46
CA ASP A 137 -16.98 -10.92 25.27
C ASP A 137 -16.62 -10.60 23.82
N VAL A 138 -17.50 -9.87 23.14
CA VAL A 138 -17.43 -9.63 21.69
C VAL A 138 -16.17 -8.83 21.32
N ASN A 139 -15.82 -7.84 22.14
CA ASN A 139 -14.65 -7.00 21.89
C ASN A 139 -13.36 -7.82 22.06
N SER A 140 -13.26 -8.62 23.11
CA SER A 140 -12.12 -9.51 23.32
C SER A 140 -11.98 -10.57 22.22
N GLN A 141 -13.10 -11.15 21.76
CA GLN A 141 -13.12 -12.07 20.64
C GLN A 141 -12.62 -11.41 19.36
N LEU A 142 -13.10 -10.19 19.07
CA LEU A 142 -12.71 -9.42 17.89
C LEU A 142 -11.22 -9.03 17.92
N THR A 143 -10.73 -8.54 19.06
CA THR A 143 -9.31 -8.18 19.24
C THR A 143 -8.43 -9.42 19.12
N LEU A 144 -8.80 -10.53 19.75
CA LEU A 144 -8.04 -11.78 19.63
C LEU A 144 -8.00 -12.28 18.18
N ALA A 145 -9.11 -12.21 17.46
CA ALA A 145 -9.18 -12.58 16.05
C ALA A 145 -8.20 -11.76 15.19
N LYS A 146 -8.16 -10.43 15.37
CA LYS A 146 -7.22 -9.55 14.67
C LYS A 146 -5.77 -9.85 15.03
N MET A 147 -5.47 -10.04 16.32
CA MET A 147 -4.12 -10.39 16.76
C MET A 147 -3.63 -11.69 16.12
N LEU A 148 -4.50 -12.71 16.04
CA LEU A 148 -4.20 -13.99 15.38
C LEU A 148 -4.06 -13.84 13.86
N TYR A 149 -4.86 -12.97 13.24
CA TYR A 149 -4.80 -12.75 11.79
C TYR A 149 -3.56 -11.96 11.36
N GLU A 150 -3.20 -10.91 12.12
CA GLU A 150 -2.09 -10.01 11.83
C GLU A 150 -0.75 -10.49 12.42
N GLY A 151 -0.78 -11.52 13.27
CA GLY A 151 0.42 -12.00 13.98
C GLY A 151 0.95 -11.01 15.03
N GLN A 152 0.09 -10.13 15.56
CA GLN A 152 0.49 -9.10 16.52
C GLN A 152 0.48 -9.65 17.95
N GLY A 153 1.67 -9.82 18.53
CA GLY A 153 1.83 -10.31 19.91
C GLY A 153 1.50 -11.80 20.10
N VAL A 154 1.03 -12.49 19.06
CA VAL A 154 0.83 -13.94 18.98
C VAL A 154 1.26 -14.44 17.60
N PRO A 155 1.68 -15.70 17.45
CA PRO A 155 1.90 -16.29 16.12
C PRO A 155 0.64 -16.17 15.27
N ARG A 156 0.80 -15.83 13.99
CA ARG A 156 -0.31 -15.77 13.04
C ARG A 156 -0.98 -17.14 12.91
N ASP A 157 -2.30 -17.18 13.09
CA ASP A 157 -3.13 -18.37 12.93
C ASP A 157 -4.47 -17.98 12.28
N ASP A 158 -4.51 -18.04 10.96
CA ASP A 158 -5.69 -17.68 10.18
C ASP A 158 -6.86 -18.64 10.45
N ARG A 159 -6.62 -19.90 10.81
CA ARG A 159 -7.71 -20.86 11.09
C ARG A 159 -8.39 -20.52 12.39
N GLU A 160 -7.61 -20.15 13.41
CA GLU A 160 -8.17 -19.70 14.69
C GLU A 160 -8.83 -18.33 14.56
N ALA A 161 -8.21 -17.39 13.84
CA ALA A 161 -8.80 -16.08 13.55
C ALA A 161 -10.15 -16.22 12.84
N LEU A 162 -10.26 -17.09 11.83
CA LEU A 162 -11.50 -17.35 11.10
C LEU A 162 -12.63 -17.79 12.04
N LYS A 163 -12.34 -18.67 13.00
CA LYS A 163 -13.33 -19.13 13.99
C LYS A 163 -13.83 -17.99 14.87
N TRP A 164 -12.93 -17.16 15.38
CA TRP A 164 -13.30 -16.01 16.21
C TRP A 164 -14.07 -14.95 15.42
N PHE A 165 -13.62 -14.61 14.21
CA PHE A 165 -14.37 -13.71 13.34
C PHE A 165 -15.75 -14.25 13.00
N THR A 166 -15.89 -15.56 12.76
CA THR A 166 -17.21 -16.19 12.53
C THR A 166 -18.16 -15.97 13.70
N GLN A 167 -17.72 -16.28 14.93
CA GLN A 167 -18.55 -16.10 16.13
C GLN A 167 -18.98 -14.64 16.33
N VAL A 168 -18.09 -13.68 16.05
CA VAL A 168 -18.39 -12.25 16.21
C VAL A 168 -19.24 -11.71 15.06
N ALA A 169 -19.02 -12.20 13.84
CA ALA A 169 -19.78 -11.82 12.64
C ALA A 169 -21.25 -12.28 12.72
N GLU A 170 -21.50 -13.43 13.35
CA GLU A 170 -22.85 -13.95 13.63
C GLU A 170 -23.63 -13.04 14.61
N LYS A 171 -22.94 -12.30 15.48
CA LYS A 171 -23.52 -11.29 16.38
C LYS A 171 -23.72 -9.92 15.71
N GLU A 172 -23.79 -9.89 14.38
CA GLU A 172 -23.96 -8.68 13.57
C GLU A 172 -22.87 -7.61 13.73
N ASN A 173 -21.67 -7.99 14.16
CA ASN A 173 -20.56 -7.03 14.20
C ASN A 173 -20.04 -6.75 12.77
N PRO A 174 -20.10 -5.50 12.28
CA PRO A 174 -19.75 -5.17 10.90
C PRO A 174 -18.26 -5.38 10.60
N GLU A 175 -17.37 -5.19 11.57
CA GLU A 175 -15.93 -5.36 11.38
C GLU A 175 -15.56 -6.83 11.24
N ALA A 176 -16.07 -7.71 12.10
CA ALA A 176 -15.86 -9.15 11.95
C ALA A 176 -16.46 -9.69 10.65
N GLN A 177 -17.65 -9.20 10.25
CA GLN A 177 -18.24 -9.57 8.96
C GLN A 177 -17.38 -9.13 7.77
N TYR A 178 -16.72 -7.96 7.87
CA TYR A 178 -15.78 -7.50 6.86
C TYR A 178 -14.56 -8.43 6.78
N ASN A 179 -13.87 -8.65 7.91
CA ASN A 179 -12.66 -9.48 7.96
C ASN A 179 -12.95 -10.93 7.56
N LEU A 180 -14.04 -11.53 8.03
CA LEU A 180 -14.47 -12.85 7.61
C LEU A 180 -14.72 -12.91 6.10
N GLY A 181 -15.33 -11.86 5.55
CA GLY A 181 -15.53 -11.72 4.11
C GLY A 181 -14.22 -11.69 3.31
N ILE A 182 -13.21 -10.96 3.79
CA ILE A 182 -11.87 -10.91 3.19
C ILE A 182 -11.18 -12.28 3.27
N MET A 183 -11.20 -12.93 4.43
CA MET A 183 -10.58 -14.25 4.59
C MET A 183 -11.16 -15.30 3.63
N TYR A 184 -12.48 -15.26 3.37
CA TYR A 184 -13.10 -16.11 2.34
C TYR A 184 -12.72 -15.71 0.90
N LEU A 185 -12.50 -14.43 0.60
CA LEU A 185 -12.07 -13.97 -0.74
C LEU A 185 -10.65 -14.45 -1.06
N GLU A 186 -9.76 -14.37 -0.08
CA GLU A 186 -8.34 -14.72 -0.20
C GLU A 186 -8.08 -16.22 0.05
N GLY A 187 -8.98 -16.91 0.74
CA GLY A 187 -8.76 -18.30 1.17
C GLY A 187 -7.78 -18.40 2.34
N GLU A 188 -7.81 -17.44 3.25
CA GLU A 188 -6.98 -17.43 4.45
C GLU A 188 -7.70 -18.19 5.57
N GLY A 189 -7.02 -19.18 6.14
CA GLY A 189 -7.62 -20.06 7.16
C GLY A 189 -8.71 -21.01 6.65
N THR A 190 -9.08 -20.95 5.37
CA THR A 190 -10.11 -21.78 4.72
C THR A 190 -9.82 -21.92 3.21
N THR A 191 -10.55 -22.76 2.49
CA THR A 191 -10.56 -22.68 1.02
C THR A 191 -11.28 -21.40 0.57
N ARG A 192 -10.76 -20.75 -0.47
CA ARG A 192 -11.38 -19.59 -1.10
C ARG A 192 -12.84 -19.87 -1.48
N ASP A 193 -13.75 -19.04 -1.00
CA ASP A 193 -15.20 -19.13 -1.24
C ASP A 193 -15.78 -17.73 -1.51
N VAL A 194 -15.95 -17.44 -2.78
CA VAL A 194 -16.46 -16.14 -3.27
C VAL A 194 -17.91 -15.89 -2.81
N GLU A 195 -18.72 -16.93 -2.69
CA GLU A 195 -20.13 -16.78 -2.35
C GLU A 195 -20.27 -16.38 -0.88
N GLN A 196 -19.57 -17.07 0.02
CA GLN A 196 -19.51 -16.71 1.44
C GLN A 196 -18.90 -15.34 1.65
N ALA A 197 -17.79 -15.05 0.98
CA ALA A 197 -17.17 -13.73 0.98
C ALA A 197 -18.18 -12.62 0.66
N CYS A 198 -18.86 -12.73 -0.49
CA CYS A 198 -19.83 -11.73 -0.93
C CYS A 198 -21.01 -11.61 0.05
N LYS A 199 -21.45 -12.73 0.65
CA LYS A 199 -22.52 -12.73 1.64
C LYS A 199 -22.13 -11.92 2.89
N TRP A 200 -20.95 -12.16 3.44
CA TRP A 200 -20.48 -11.46 4.64
C TRP A 200 -20.13 -9.99 4.37
N LEU A 201 -19.45 -9.70 3.27
CA LEU A 201 -19.14 -8.32 2.86
C LEU A 201 -20.41 -7.51 2.60
N LYS A 202 -21.45 -8.08 1.97
CA LYS A 202 -22.73 -7.37 1.78
C LYS A 202 -23.44 -7.07 3.10
N LYS A 203 -23.42 -8.00 4.07
CA LYS A 203 -23.96 -7.76 5.42
C LYS A 203 -23.21 -6.62 6.10
N SER A 204 -21.88 -6.68 6.10
CA SER A 204 -21.00 -5.66 6.68
C SER A 204 -21.22 -4.28 6.05
N ALA A 205 -21.28 -4.21 4.72
CA ALA A 205 -21.50 -2.98 3.97
C ALA A 205 -22.87 -2.35 4.29
N LYS A 206 -23.92 -3.18 4.45
CA LYS A 206 -25.27 -2.74 4.84
C LYS A 206 -25.29 -2.13 6.25
N LEU A 207 -24.46 -2.65 7.15
CA LEU A 207 -24.28 -2.13 8.51
C LEU A 207 -23.34 -0.91 8.57
N GLY A 208 -22.85 -0.44 7.43
CA GLY A 208 -22.08 0.79 7.34
C GLY A 208 -20.58 0.63 7.27
N ASN A 209 -20.01 -0.59 7.30
CA ASN A 209 -18.56 -0.73 7.25
C ASN A 209 -17.97 -0.16 5.93
N ALA A 210 -17.09 0.83 6.06
CA ALA A 210 -16.52 1.53 4.91
C ALA A 210 -15.62 0.64 4.05
N GLY A 211 -14.85 -0.26 4.66
CA GLY A 211 -14.03 -1.25 3.96
C GLY A 211 -14.89 -2.19 3.12
N ALA A 212 -15.94 -2.76 3.71
CA ALA A 212 -16.87 -3.64 3.00
C ALA A 212 -17.62 -2.93 1.88
N GLN A 213 -18.03 -1.66 2.09
CA GLN A 213 -18.63 -0.84 1.04
C GLN A 213 -17.66 -0.61 -0.12
N LEU A 214 -16.40 -0.29 0.16
CA LEU A 214 -15.36 -0.14 -0.86
C LEU A 214 -15.15 -1.47 -1.62
N THR A 215 -14.98 -2.58 -0.91
CA THR A 215 -14.73 -3.90 -1.52
C THR A 215 -15.90 -4.34 -2.39
N ILE A 216 -17.14 -4.32 -1.91
CA ILE A 216 -18.31 -4.66 -2.74
C ILE A 216 -18.45 -3.68 -3.91
N GLY A 217 -18.15 -2.39 -3.69
CA GLY A 217 -18.12 -1.40 -4.75
C GLY A 217 -17.16 -1.79 -5.87
N ASN A 218 -15.93 -2.17 -5.54
CA ASN A 218 -14.93 -2.61 -6.51
C ASN A 218 -15.37 -3.88 -7.25
N LEU A 219 -15.90 -4.89 -6.54
CA LEU A 219 -16.38 -6.13 -7.15
C LEU A 219 -17.52 -5.88 -8.16
N LEU A 220 -18.46 -4.98 -7.84
CA LEU A 220 -19.55 -4.59 -8.75
C LEU A 220 -19.07 -3.69 -9.89
N TYR A 221 -18.06 -2.87 -9.67
CA TYR A 221 -17.50 -2.00 -10.70
C TYR A 221 -16.68 -2.80 -11.73
N GLU A 222 -15.86 -3.74 -11.28
CA GLU A 222 -15.04 -4.59 -12.17
C GLU A 222 -15.89 -5.59 -12.96
N GLY A 223 -16.93 -6.16 -12.34
CA GLY A 223 -17.82 -7.09 -13.01
C GLY A 223 -17.24 -8.49 -13.25
N LYS A 224 -16.07 -8.81 -12.68
CA LYS A 224 -15.38 -10.11 -12.86
C LYS A 224 -15.90 -11.20 -11.94
N ILE A 225 -16.25 -10.82 -10.70
CA ILE A 225 -16.70 -11.72 -9.64
C ILE A 225 -18.22 -11.62 -9.45
N LEU A 226 -18.73 -10.39 -9.37
CA LEU A 226 -20.16 -10.09 -9.33
C LEU A 226 -20.60 -9.54 -10.68
N ASN A 227 -21.88 -9.70 -11.03
CA ASN A 227 -22.44 -9.03 -12.18
C ASN A 227 -22.22 -7.52 -12.06
N LYS A 228 -21.70 -6.92 -13.14
CA LYS A 228 -21.35 -5.51 -13.17
C LYS A 228 -22.56 -4.63 -12.85
N ASP A 229 -22.45 -3.80 -11.81
CA ASP A 229 -23.45 -2.80 -11.44
C ASP A 229 -22.76 -1.51 -10.98
N ILE A 230 -22.42 -0.69 -11.99
CA ILE A 230 -21.74 0.59 -11.81
C ILE A 230 -22.57 1.53 -10.92
N LYS A 231 -23.90 1.53 -11.03
CA LYS A 231 -24.77 2.44 -10.28
C LYS A 231 -24.71 2.13 -8.78
N THR A 232 -24.74 0.85 -8.42
CA THR A 232 -24.62 0.44 -7.01
C THR A 232 -23.19 0.63 -6.50
N ALA A 233 -22.17 0.32 -7.31
CA ALA A 233 -20.77 0.57 -6.96
C ALA A 233 -20.53 2.04 -6.58
N ILE A 234 -21.00 2.99 -7.39
CA ILE A 234 -20.88 4.43 -7.13
C ILE A 234 -21.53 4.84 -5.82
N LYS A 235 -22.69 4.27 -5.50
CA LYS A 235 -23.36 4.56 -4.22
C LYS A 235 -22.51 4.09 -3.06
N LEU A 236 -21.94 2.88 -3.14
CA LEU A 236 -21.09 2.32 -2.09
C LEU A 236 -19.79 3.10 -1.93
N PHE A 237 -19.11 3.48 -3.02
CA PHE A 237 -17.92 4.33 -2.95
C PHE A 237 -18.22 5.66 -2.27
N LYS A 238 -19.35 6.30 -2.60
CA LYS A 238 -19.77 7.55 -1.94
C LYS A 238 -20.10 7.36 -0.46
N LEU A 239 -20.64 6.20 -0.06
CA LEU A 239 -20.89 5.89 1.35
C LEU A 239 -19.57 5.70 2.11
N ALA A 240 -18.62 4.94 1.55
CA ALA A 240 -17.31 4.74 2.15
C ALA A 240 -16.52 6.07 2.24
N ALA A 241 -16.56 6.89 1.18
CA ALA A 241 -15.87 8.17 1.13
C ALA A 241 -16.38 9.17 2.19
N LYS A 242 -17.69 9.15 2.49
CA LYS A 242 -18.30 9.97 3.56
C LYS A 242 -17.86 9.55 4.96
N GLN A 243 -17.30 8.36 5.11
CA GLN A 243 -16.77 7.82 6.35
C GLN A 243 -15.26 7.99 6.44
N ASN A 244 -14.69 8.96 5.70
CA ASN A 244 -13.26 9.23 5.63
C ASN A 244 -12.42 8.04 5.16
N ASN A 245 -12.99 7.14 4.35
CA ASN A 245 -12.17 6.13 3.70
C ASN A 245 -11.37 6.79 2.55
N LEU A 246 -10.06 6.94 2.76
CA LEU A 246 -9.15 7.62 1.82
C LEU A 246 -9.25 7.06 0.39
N ASN A 247 -9.15 5.73 0.23
CA ASN A 247 -9.23 5.07 -1.07
C ASN A 247 -10.57 5.36 -1.79
N ALA A 248 -11.68 5.31 -1.05
CA ALA A 248 -12.99 5.63 -1.60
C ALA A 248 -13.12 7.11 -2.00
N GLN A 249 -12.54 8.04 -1.23
CA GLN A 249 -12.52 9.46 -1.60
C GLN A 249 -11.73 9.70 -2.89
N MET A 250 -10.57 9.06 -3.03
CA MET A 250 -9.73 9.11 -4.24
C MET A 250 -10.49 8.56 -5.45
N ILE A 251 -11.16 7.41 -5.30
CA ILE A 251 -12.00 6.83 -6.35
C ILE A 251 -13.13 7.79 -6.73
N VAL A 252 -13.90 8.29 -5.76
CA VAL A 252 -15.02 9.21 -6.05
C VAL A 252 -14.54 10.50 -6.72
N ALA A 253 -13.36 11.01 -6.35
CA ALA A 253 -12.74 12.16 -7.01
C ALA A 253 -12.41 11.84 -8.48
N ASP A 254 -11.78 10.70 -8.75
CA ASP A 254 -11.45 10.26 -10.11
C ASP A 254 -12.69 10.05 -10.98
N MET A 255 -13.75 9.46 -10.42
CA MET A 255 -15.03 9.27 -11.11
C MET A 255 -15.64 10.61 -11.54
N TYR A 256 -15.64 11.63 -10.67
CA TYR A 256 -16.10 12.96 -11.05
C TYR A 256 -15.17 13.66 -12.03
N SER A 257 -13.85 13.45 -11.95
CA SER A 257 -12.87 14.03 -12.87
C SER A 257 -13.01 13.47 -14.30
N LYS A 258 -13.26 12.17 -14.43
CA LYS A 258 -13.41 11.48 -15.73
C LYS A 258 -14.84 11.46 -16.25
N GLY A 259 -15.83 11.64 -15.37
CA GLY A 259 -17.24 11.43 -15.71
C GLY A 259 -17.61 9.95 -15.84
N ASP A 260 -16.95 9.09 -15.08
CA ASP A 260 -17.17 7.65 -15.14
C ASP A 260 -18.37 7.26 -14.26
N GLY A 261 -19.46 6.86 -14.90
CA GLY A 261 -20.74 6.53 -14.26
C GLY A 261 -21.45 7.68 -13.51
N VAL A 262 -20.84 8.87 -13.47
CA VAL A 262 -21.41 10.14 -13.01
C VAL A 262 -21.13 11.24 -14.03
N TYR A 263 -21.91 12.31 -14.03
CA TYR A 263 -21.55 13.49 -14.84
C TYR A 263 -20.21 14.06 -14.37
N LYS A 264 -19.30 14.29 -15.33
CA LYS A 264 -18.02 14.94 -15.07
C LYS A 264 -18.23 16.26 -14.33
N ASN A 265 -17.50 16.45 -13.24
CA ASN A 265 -17.61 17.62 -12.38
C ASN A 265 -16.30 17.85 -11.61
N ASP A 266 -15.39 18.63 -12.17
CA ASP A 266 -14.08 18.90 -11.57
C ASP A 266 -14.20 19.61 -10.21
N LYS A 267 -15.25 20.40 -9.95
CA LYS A 267 -15.50 21.02 -8.63
C LYS A 267 -15.79 19.96 -7.55
N LYS A 268 -16.58 18.94 -7.89
CA LYS A 268 -16.84 17.82 -6.97
C LYS A 268 -15.61 16.94 -6.80
N ALA A 269 -14.85 16.70 -7.87
CA ALA A 269 -13.59 15.99 -7.80
C ALA A 269 -12.60 16.71 -6.86
N LEU A 270 -12.45 18.03 -7.01
CA LEU A 270 -11.61 18.87 -6.15
C LEU A 270 -12.02 18.75 -4.69
N LYS A 271 -13.32 18.81 -4.40
CA LYS A 271 -13.83 18.68 -3.03
C LYS A 271 -13.42 17.34 -2.40
N TRP A 272 -13.58 16.23 -3.12
CA TRP A 272 -13.21 14.91 -2.61
C TRP A 272 -11.70 14.73 -2.46
N ILE A 273 -10.90 15.24 -3.40
CA ILE A 273 -9.46 15.17 -3.29
C ILE A 273 -8.93 16.04 -2.14
N THR A 274 -9.61 17.16 -1.84
CA THR A 274 -9.27 18.00 -0.68
C THR A 274 -9.46 17.23 0.62
N PHE A 275 -10.60 16.54 0.79
CA PHE A 275 -10.80 15.68 1.97
C PHE A 275 -9.74 14.58 2.11
N ALA A 276 -9.28 14.00 1.00
CA ALA A 276 -8.23 13.00 1.00
C ALA A 276 -6.85 13.61 1.34
N ALA A 277 -6.54 14.80 0.80
CA ALA A 277 -5.29 15.51 1.05
C ALA A 277 -5.14 16.01 2.50
N GLU A 278 -6.27 16.36 3.13
CA GLU A 278 -6.37 16.76 4.53
C GLU A 278 -6.15 15.59 5.51
N GLN A 279 -6.24 14.33 5.03
CA GLN A 279 -5.89 13.13 5.80
C GLN A 279 -4.41 12.73 5.61
N ASP A 280 -3.56 13.69 5.26
CA ASP A 280 -2.13 13.50 5.06
C ASP A 280 -1.74 12.43 4.03
N SER A 281 -2.58 12.22 3.01
CA SER A 281 -2.21 11.42 1.85
C SER A 281 -1.35 12.23 0.88
N SER A 282 -0.09 11.85 0.75
CA SER A 282 0.85 12.49 -0.19
C SER A 282 0.37 12.41 -1.65
N ASP A 283 -0.22 11.29 -2.07
CA ASP A 283 -0.82 11.12 -3.40
C ASP A 283 -1.98 12.10 -3.63
N ALA A 284 -2.88 12.24 -2.66
CA ALA A 284 -4.01 13.15 -2.75
C ALA A 284 -3.55 14.62 -2.78
N GLN A 285 -2.53 14.97 -1.98
CA GLN A 285 -1.92 16.30 -1.96
C GLN A 285 -1.25 16.62 -3.30
N PHE A 286 -0.53 15.67 -3.90
CA PHE A 286 0.05 15.83 -5.23
C PHE A 286 -1.04 16.06 -6.29
N ILE A 287 -2.12 15.28 -6.27
CA ILE A 287 -3.25 15.48 -7.21
C ILE A 287 -3.93 16.84 -6.97
N LEU A 288 -4.12 17.24 -5.72
CA LEU A 288 -4.69 18.55 -5.38
C LEU A 288 -3.82 19.69 -5.93
N GLY A 289 -2.50 19.59 -5.78
CA GLY A 289 -1.54 20.51 -6.40
C GLY A 289 -1.69 20.59 -7.92
N GLN A 290 -1.85 19.44 -8.59
CA GLN A 290 -2.12 19.42 -10.04
C GLN A 290 -3.45 20.07 -10.41
N MET A 291 -4.50 19.90 -9.58
CA MET A 291 -5.80 20.50 -9.84
C MET A 291 -5.73 22.02 -9.73
N TYR A 292 -5.03 22.57 -8.74
CA TYR A 292 -4.76 24.00 -8.62
C TYR A 292 -3.89 24.52 -9.78
N ALA A 293 -2.81 23.84 -10.15
CA ALA A 293 -1.94 24.27 -11.24
C ALA A 293 -2.65 24.29 -12.61
N LYS A 294 -3.56 23.34 -12.84
CA LYS A 294 -4.32 23.21 -14.10
C LYS A 294 -5.66 23.96 -14.09
N GLY A 295 -6.05 24.57 -12.97
CA GLY A 295 -7.37 25.18 -12.81
C GLY A 295 -8.54 24.20 -12.97
N LYS A 296 -8.38 22.95 -12.52
CA LYS A 296 -9.45 21.93 -12.59
C LYS A 296 -10.37 22.06 -11.39
N GLY A 297 -11.59 22.53 -11.62
CA GLY A 297 -12.58 22.72 -10.55
C GLY A 297 -12.36 23.97 -9.71
N VAL A 298 -11.28 24.71 -9.94
CA VAL A 298 -10.93 25.97 -9.28
C VAL A 298 -10.21 26.86 -10.28
N ARG A 299 -10.13 28.17 -10.02
CA ARG A 299 -9.24 29.04 -10.82
C ARG A 299 -7.80 28.55 -10.62
N ALA A 300 -7.00 28.59 -11.67
CA ALA A 300 -5.60 28.21 -11.57
C ALA A 300 -4.90 29.08 -10.51
N ASP A 301 -4.17 28.43 -9.60
CA ASP A 301 -3.45 29.05 -8.50
C ASP A 301 -2.13 28.29 -8.28
N TYR A 302 -1.03 28.90 -8.73
CA TYR A 302 0.28 28.27 -8.66
C TYR A 302 0.90 28.33 -7.26
N GLU A 303 0.55 29.34 -6.46
CA GLU A 303 1.04 29.44 -5.08
C GLU A 303 0.41 28.34 -4.23
N GLU A 304 -0.90 28.13 -4.37
CA GLU A 304 -1.60 27.06 -3.67
C GLU A 304 -1.14 25.68 -4.16
N ALA A 305 -0.94 25.52 -5.48
CA ALA A 305 -0.36 24.30 -6.03
C ALA A 305 1.03 24.00 -5.43
N ALA A 306 1.90 25.00 -5.32
CA ALA A 306 3.24 24.86 -4.75
C ALA A 306 3.21 24.40 -3.29
N LYS A 307 2.27 24.91 -2.48
CA LYS A 307 2.09 24.47 -1.08
C LYS A 307 1.72 22.99 -1.00
N TRP A 308 0.79 22.53 -1.84
CA TRP A 308 0.36 21.13 -1.85
C TRP A 308 1.46 20.20 -2.40
N PHE A 309 2.19 20.61 -3.44
CA PHE A 309 3.35 19.86 -3.92
C PHE A 309 4.45 19.76 -2.86
N ARG A 310 4.74 20.85 -2.15
CA ARG A 310 5.68 20.83 -1.03
C ARG A 310 5.25 19.84 0.05
N LYS A 311 3.98 19.88 0.47
CA LYS A 311 3.47 18.98 1.51
C LYS A 311 3.60 17.50 1.11
N ALA A 312 3.33 17.17 -0.15
CA ALA A 312 3.53 15.82 -0.69
C ALA A 312 5.03 15.44 -0.78
N ALA A 313 5.89 16.36 -1.23
CA ALA A 313 7.33 16.17 -1.34
C ALA A 313 8.00 15.96 0.03
N ASP A 314 7.57 16.70 1.06
CA ASP A 314 8.05 16.56 2.45
C ASP A 314 7.74 15.17 3.03
N GLN A 315 6.76 14.46 2.47
CA GLN A 315 6.42 13.05 2.77
C GLN A 315 7.12 12.04 1.87
N GLY A 316 8.02 12.49 0.98
CA GLY A 316 8.77 11.64 0.06
C GLY A 316 8.02 11.26 -1.23
N HIS A 317 6.94 11.96 -1.60
CA HIS A 317 6.30 11.74 -2.89
C HIS A 317 7.22 12.20 -4.03
N PHE A 318 7.64 11.23 -4.85
CA PHE A 318 8.71 11.41 -5.83
C PHE A 318 8.38 12.46 -6.90
N GLU A 319 7.20 12.38 -7.53
CA GLU A 319 6.80 13.33 -8.58
C GLU A 319 6.59 14.73 -8.01
N ALA A 320 6.08 14.84 -6.78
CA ALA A 320 5.95 16.12 -6.09
C ALA A 320 7.31 16.75 -5.81
N GLU A 321 8.31 15.95 -5.41
CA GLU A 321 9.69 16.40 -5.18
C GLU A 321 10.31 16.98 -6.46
N ILE A 322 10.11 16.32 -7.62
CA ILE A 322 10.57 16.86 -8.92
C ILE A 322 9.87 18.19 -9.21
N VAL A 323 8.54 18.21 -9.14
CA VAL A 323 7.76 19.41 -9.47
C VAL A 323 8.15 20.57 -8.55
N TYR A 324 8.32 20.31 -7.25
CA TYR A 324 8.69 21.31 -6.26
C TYR A 324 10.08 21.91 -6.53
N ARG A 325 11.07 21.09 -6.87
CA ARG A 325 12.42 21.56 -7.23
C ARG A 325 12.43 22.45 -8.47
N CYS A 326 11.53 22.22 -9.43
CA CYS A 326 11.42 23.06 -10.62
C CYS A 326 10.76 24.43 -10.34
N ILE A 327 9.87 24.52 -9.34
CA ILE A 327 9.13 25.75 -9.03
C ILE A 327 9.79 26.61 -7.94
N ALA A 328 10.73 26.07 -7.17
CA ALA A 328 11.51 26.79 -6.17
C ALA A 328 13.02 26.47 -6.29
N PRO A 329 13.71 26.99 -7.34
CA PRO A 329 15.16 26.86 -7.44
C PRO A 329 15.85 27.64 -6.30
N GLU A 330 16.91 27.04 -5.73
CA GLU A 330 17.68 27.58 -4.59
C GLU A 330 18.22 29.00 -4.78
#